data_AF-A0A0Q8XP95-F1
#
_entry.id   AF-A0A0Q8XP95-F1
#
_cell.length_a   1.000
_cell.length_b   1.000
_cell.length_c   1.000
_cell.angle_alpha   90.00
_cell.angle_beta   90.00
_cell.angle_gamma   90.00
#
_symmetry.space_group_name_H-M   'P 1'
#
loop_
_entity.id
_entity.type
_entity.pdbx_description
1 polymer ?
#
loop_
_entity_poly.entity_id
_entity_poly.type
_entity_poly.pdbx_seq_one_letter_code
_entity_poly.pdbx_strand_id
1 'polypeptide(L)'
;MLLAATLLATAGRAVGTDPAIESLPQRAFEGVDPMLVVVDLASQRLVAYRGGEPVATSPVSTGRAGYGTPRGVFTILQKKSFHRSNLYSDAPMPFMQRLTWSGVALHAGTLPGYPASHGCIRLPHDFARKLFRETRTGMTVMVVGGRSAVRARPMPGPAWWRPGLATRGPVTIVVSGADRRMIVLRDGVQIGSAPAAFDGVVERPQAYVLRADTGWTRITLPGERVMPRIPFAVADGGDSQASDPFQRGLATLVGPGATMVVVPESLASGVGALPPPRQLFGDEEMIDQWLADEGLSGGR
;
A
#
# COMPACT_ATOMS: atom_id res chain seq x y z
N MET A 1 -3.28 32.64 4.73
CA MET A 1 -4.40 31.74 4.34
C MET A 1 -3.81 30.36 4.07
N LEU A 2 -4.46 29.32 4.62
CA LEU A 2 -4.03 27.92 4.66
C LEU A 2 -3.79 27.33 3.26
N LEU A 3 -2.82 26.41 3.12
CA LEU A 3 -2.84 25.41 2.05
C LEU A 3 -4.17 24.64 2.15
N ALA A 4 -5.07 24.85 1.20
CA ALA A 4 -6.23 23.99 1.02
C ALA A 4 -5.92 23.03 -0.13
N ALA A 5 -5.73 21.76 0.18
CA ALA A 5 -5.96 20.73 -0.82
C ALA A 5 -7.48 20.62 -0.98
N THR A 6 -8.04 21.32 -1.97
CA THR A 6 -9.48 21.23 -2.25
C THR A 6 -9.75 19.96 -3.04
N LEU A 7 -10.05 18.84 -2.36
CA LEU A 7 -10.68 17.69 -3.00
C LEU A 7 -12.15 18.02 -3.23
N LEU A 8 -12.55 18.27 -4.48
CA LEU A 8 -13.96 18.28 -4.85
C LEU A 8 -14.46 16.83 -4.95
N ALA A 9 -15.26 16.39 -3.98
CA ALA A 9 -16.03 15.16 -4.06
C ALA A 9 -17.40 15.45 -4.69
N THR A 10 -17.60 15.07 -5.96
CA THR A 10 -18.96 15.05 -6.54
C THR A 10 -19.61 13.70 -6.25
N ALA A 11 -20.78 13.71 -5.60
CA ALA A 11 -21.58 12.53 -5.33
C ALA A 11 -22.13 11.93 -6.64
N GLY A 12 -21.48 10.88 -7.15
CA GLY A 12 -21.99 10.07 -8.25
C GLY A 12 -22.83 8.89 -7.74
N ARG A 13 -24.03 8.72 -8.32
CA ARG A 13 -24.95 7.61 -8.01
C ARG A 13 -24.37 6.27 -8.50
N ALA A 14 -24.55 5.23 -7.70
CA ALA A 14 -23.97 3.89 -7.87
C ALA A 14 -24.64 3.06 -8.98
N VAL A 15 -23.85 2.48 -9.90
CA VAL A 15 -24.24 1.32 -10.74
C VAL A 15 -23.03 0.38 -10.86
N GLY A 16 -23.18 -0.89 -10.49
CA GLY A 16 -22.30 -2.04 -10.82
C GLY A 16 -20.88 -2.11 -10.19
N THR A 17 -20.36 -3.33 -10.05
CA THR A 17 -18.94 -3.66 -9.81
C THR A 17 -18.22 -3.86 -11.16
N ASP A 18 -16.97 -3.41 -11.30
CA ASP A 18 -16.25 -3.45 -12.59
C ASP A 18 -15.50 -4.80 -12.79
N PRO A 19 -15.91 -5.65 -13.75
CA PRO A 19 -15.19 -6.88 -14.11
C PRO A 19 -13.84 -6.62 -14.83
N ALA A 20 -13.49 -5.38 -15.18
CA ALA A 20 -12.36 -5.07 -16.05
C ALA A 20 -10.98 -5.28 -15.44
N ILE A 21 -10.80 -5.29 -14.11
CA ILE A 21 -9.49 -5.63 -13.48
C ILE A 21 -9.23 -7.14 -13.54
N GLU A 22 -10.29 -7.96 -13.51
CA GLU A 22 -10.18 -9.41 -13.48
C GLU A 22 -9.84 -10.01 -14.86
N SER A 23 -10.18 -9.30 -15.94
CA SER A 23 -9.90 -9.69 -17.32
C SER A 23 -8.62 -9.09 -17.89
N LEU A 24 -7.85 -8.35 -17.09
CA LEU A 24 -6.60 -7.77 -17.55
C LEU A 24 -5.63 -8.88 -17.95
N PRO A 25 -5.07 -8.83 -19.17
CA PRO A 25 -3.96 -9.71 -19.51
C PRO A 25 -2.87 -9.48 -18.46
N GLN A 26 -2.32 -10.56 -17.91
CA GLN A 26 -1.09 -10.50 -17.11
C GLN A 26 -0.03 -9.83 -17.97
N ARG A 27 0.12 -8.51 -17.86
CA ARG A 27 1.29 -7.82 -18.38
C ARG A 27 2.49 -8.32 -17.59
N ALA A 28 3.68 -8.16 -18.16
CA ALA A 28 4.90 -8.55 -17.47
C ALA A 28 4.88 -7.99 -16.05
N PHE A 29 4.92 -8.90 -15.06
CA PHE A 29 5.04 -8.54 -13.65
C PHE A 29 6.30 -7.69 -13.44
N GLU A 30 7.31 -7.94 -14.28
CA GLU A 30 8.63 -7.34 -14.39
C GLU A 30 8.60 -5.88 -14.89
N GLY A 31 9.56 -5.09 -14.42
CA GLY A 31 9.77 -3.71 -14.85
C GLY A 31 10.61 -2.91 -13.86
N VAL A 32 10.91 -1.64 -14.18
CA VAL A 32 11.74 -0.77 -13.34
C VAL A 32 10.95 0.31 -12.58
N ASP A 33 9.71 0.56 -12.97
CA ASP A 33 8.87 1.56 -12.30
C ASP A 33 8.49 1.11 -10.88
N PRO A 34 8.29 2.07 -9.95
CA PRO A 34 7.82 1.77 -8.60
C PRO A 34 6.51 0.99 -8.60
N MET A 35 6.42 0.01 -7.69
CA MET A 35 5.24 -0.83 -7.51
C MET A 35 4.43 -0.37 -6.29
N LEU A 36 3.11 -0.37 -6.43
CA LEU A 36 2.14 -0.26 -5.34
C LEU A 36 1.35 -1.57 -5.27
N VAL A 37 1.34 -2.22 -4.11
CA VAL A 37 0.49 -3.40 -3.88
C VAL A 37 -0.75 -2.96 -3.10
N VAL A 38 -1.93 -3.29 -3.62
CA VAL A 38 -3.21 -2.99 -2.96
C VAL A 38 -3.92 -4.29 -2.63
N VAL A 39 -4.32 -4.46 -1.38
CA VAL A 39 -5.10 -5.59 -0.89
C VAL A 39 -6.47 -5.08 -0.47
N ASP A 40 -7.53 -5.52 -1.15
CA ASP A 40 -8.90 -5.19 -0.80
C ASP A 40 -9.53 -6.33 0.01
N LEU A 41 -9.85 -6.02 1.27
CA LEU A 41 -10.43 -6.98 2.21
C LEU A 41 -11.86 -7.38 1.85
N ALA A 42 -12.62 -6.50 1.19
CA ALA A 42 -14.03 -6.74 0.89
C ALA A 42 -14.21 -7.75 -0.25
N SER A 43 -13.41 -7.63 -1.30
CA SER A 43 -13.36 -8.53 -2.45
C SER A 43 -12.40 -9.71 -2.26
N GLN A 44 -11.59 -9.72 -1.20
CA GLN A 44 -10.51 -10.69 -0.99
C GLN A 44 -9.57 -10.79 -2.20
N ARG A 45 -9.16 -9.63 -2.72
CA ARG A 45 -8.23 -9.54 -3.86
C ARG A 45 -7.01 -8.70 -3.56
N LEU A 46 -5.89 -9.09 -4.17
CA LEU A 46 -4.69 -8.28 -4.30
C LEU A 46 -4.55 -7.83 -5.76
N VAL A 47 -4.18 -6.57 -5.95
CA VAL A 47 -3.76 -6.00 -7.24
C VAL A 47 -2.40 -5.32 -7.07
N ALA A 48 -1.43 -5.71 -7.90
CA ALA A 48 -0.14 -5.05 -7.99
C ALA A 48 -0.17 -4.07 -9.16
N TYR A 49 0.24 -2.82 -8.90
CA TYR A 49 0.31 -1.75 -9.88
C TYR A 49 1.75 -1.34 -10.11
N ARG A 50 2.11 -1.04 -11.36
CA ARG A 50 3.41 -0.53 -11.76
C ARG A 50 3.20 0.67 -12.68
N GLY A 51 3.79 1.83 -12.32
CA GLY A 51 3.53 3.08 -13.06
C GLY A 51 2.04 3.49 -13.07
N GLY A 52 1.26 3.03 -12.08
CA GLY A 52 -0.18 3.25 -11.99
C GLY A 52 -1.04 2.31 -12.86
N GLU A 53 -0.44 1.41 -13.63
CA GLU A 53 -1.15 0.37 -14.38
C GLU A 53 -1.18 -0.94 -13.58
N PRO A 54 -2.32 -1.64 -13.50
CA PRO A 54 -2.38 -2.99 -12.93
C PRO A 54 -1.55 -3.98 -13.76
N VAL A 55 -0.62 -4.69 -13.11
CA VAL A 55 0.26 -5.68 -13.75
C VAL A 55 -0.03 -7.11 -13.29
N ALA A 56 -0.63 -7.28 -12.12
CA ALA A 56 -1.00 -8.61 -11.63
C ALA A 56 -2.16 -8.55 -10.64
N THR A 57 -2.93 -9.62 -10.57
CA THR A 57 -4.00 -9.80 -9.58
C THR A 57 -4.00 -11.22 -9.02
N SER A 58 -4.44 -11.37 -7.78
CA SER A 58 -4.57 -12.65 -7.10
C SER A 58 -5.74 -12.63 -6.12
N PRO A 59 -6.45 -13.76 -5.92
CA PRO A 59 -7.24 -13.92 -4.70
C PRO A 59 -6.33 -13.89 -3.46
N VAL A 60 -6.89 -13.54 -2.32
CA VAL A 60 -6.23 -13.64 -1.01
C VAL A 60 -7.14 -14.32 0.02
N SER A 61 -6.55 -14.80 1.11
CA SER A 61 -7.32 -15.12 2.32
C SER A 61 -6.73 -14.36 3.51
N THR A 62 -7.51 -13.39 4.01
CA THR A 62 -7.09 -12.45 5.07
C THR A 62 -7.54 -12.90 6.45
N GLY A 63 -7.37 -12.03 7.45
CA GLY A 63 -7.73 -12.28 8.84
C GLY A 63 -9.22 -12.57 9.04
N ARG A 64 -9.54 -13.63 9.80
CA ARG A 64 -10.91 -13.98 10.20
C ARG A 64 -11.49 -12.99 11.21
N ALA A 65 -12.80 -13.11 11.48
CA ALA A 65 -13.44 -12.36 12.56
C ALA A 65 -12.68 -12.54 13.89
N GLY A 66 -12.43 -11.44 14.61
CA GLY A 66 -11.60 -11.41 15.83
C GLY A 66 -10.09 -11.32 15.58
N TYR A 67 -9.62 -11.59 14.36
CA TYR A 67 -8.21 -11.49 13.95
C TYR A 67 -8.07 -10.72 12.64
N GLY A 68 -8.85 -9.65 12.48
CA GLY A 68 -8.94 -8.90 11.23
C GLY A 68 -7.59 -8.33 10.80
N THR A 69 -7.29 -8.43 9.51
CA THR A 69 -6.11 -7.78 8.92
C THR A 69 -6.26 -6.26 9.07
N PRO A 70 -5.25 -5.56 9.62
CA PRO A 70 -5.32 -4.11 9.79
C PRO A 70 -5.36 -3.41 8.43
N ARG A 71 -6.21 -2.39 8.33
CA ARG A 71 -6.29 -1.50 7.16
C ARG A 71 -5.31 -0.34 7.33
N GLY A 72 -4.90 0.26 6.21
CA GLY A 72 -4.00 1.40 6.20
C GLY A 72 -2.90 1.28 5.15
N VAL A 73 -1.86 2.10 5.29
CA VAL A 73 -0.69 2.12 4.41
C VAL A 73 0.50 1.59 5.16
N PHE A 74 1.14 0.57 4.59
CA PHE A 74 2.26 -0.18 5.15
C PHE A 74 3.48 -0.09 4.25
N THR A 75 4.64 -0.42 4.80
CA THR A 75 5.85 -0.69 4.04
C THR A 75 6.29 -2.13 4.30
N ILE A 76 6.92 -2.78 3.31
CA ILE A 76 7.51 -4.11 3.50
C ILE A 76 8.71 -3.95 4.44
N LEU A 77 8.60 -4.43 5.66
CA LEU A 77 9.62 -4.30 6.70
C LEU A 77 10.69 -5.38 6.56
N GLN A 78 10.28 -6.61 6.29
CA GLN A 78 11.15 -7.78 6.21
C GLN A 78 10.71 -8.70 5.10
N LYS A 79 11.68 -9.43 4.54
CA LYS A 79 11.44 -10.49 3.56
C LYS A 79 12.23 -11.73 3.94
N LYS A 80 11.56 -12.89 3.92
CA LYS A 80 12.19 -14.21 4.10
C LYS A 80 11.53 -15.20 3.14
N SER A 81 12.35 -15.91 2.35
CA SER A 81 11.87 -16.99 1.47
C SER A 81 11.21 -18.09 2.29
N PHE A 82 11.80 -18.45 3.42
CA PHE A 82 11.22 -19.37 4.38
C PHE A 82 11.19 -18.74 5.77
N HIS A 83 10.02 -18.72 6.39
CA HIS A 83 9.81 -18.26 7.76
C HIS A 83 8.84 -19.20 8.46
N ARG A 84 9.06 -19.47 9.74
CA ARG A 84 8.09 -20.13 10.62
C ARG A 84 7.55 -19.11 11.61
N SER A 85 6.25 -19.15 11.85
CA SER A 85 5.60 -18.20 12.74
C SER A 85 5.98 -18.46 14.20
N ASN A 86 6.70 -17.52 14.81
CA ASN A 86 7.01 -17.55 16.25
C ASN A 86 5.75 -17.47 17.15
N LEU A 87 4.59 -17.09 16.59
CA LEU A 87 3.34 -16.88 17.33
C LEU A 87 2.32 -18.01 17.14
N TYR A 88 2.48 -18.83 16.09
CA TYR A 88 1.49 -19.84 15.71
C TYR A 88 2.17 -21.18 15.45
N SER A 89 2.66 -21.81 16.52
CA SER A 89 3.17 -23.19 16.51
C SER A 89 4.15 -23.49 15.36
N ASP A 90 5.06 -22.57 15.05
CA ASP A 90 6.03 -22.71 13.96
C ASP A 90 5.42 -22.97 12.57
N ALA A 91 4.18 -22.52 12.37
CA ALA A 91 3.48 -22.63 11.09
C ALA A 91 4.31 -21.98 9.97
N PRO A 92 4.56 -22.68 8.86
CA PRO A 92 5.37 -22.17 7.76
C PRO A 92 4.65 -21.00 7.06
N MET A 93 5.45 -20.01 6.67
CA MET A 93 5.06 -18.81 5.97
C MET A 93 6.02 -18.60 4.77
N PRO A 94 5.92 -19.43 3.72
CA PRO A 94 6.79 -19.29 2.55
C PRO A 94 6.59 -17.92 1.88
N PHE A 95 7.69 -17.34 1.40
CA PHE A 95 7.74 -16.01 0.78
C PHE A 95 7.16 -14.89 1.65
N MET A 96 7.44 -14.95 2.95
CA MET A 96 6.99 -13.96 3.93
C MET A 96 7.49 -12.56 3.58
N GLN A 97 6.55 -11.60 3.56
CA GLN A 97 6.78 -10.17 3.46
C GLN A 97 6.07 -9.47 4.61
N ARG A 98 6.81 -9.06 5.64
CA ARG A 98 6.26 -8.50 6.88
C ARG A 98 5.81 -7.07 6.68
N LEU A 99 4.61 -6.75 7.17
CA LEU A 99 4.00 -5.41 7.12
C LEU A 99 3.97 -4.73 8.49
N THR A 100 3.87 -5.52 9.56
CA THR A 100 3.86 -4.99 10.94
C THR A 100 4.84 -5.75 11.82
N TRP A 101 5.34 -5.08 12.86
CA TRP A 101 6.12 -5.74 13.90
C TRP A 101 5.29 -6.69 14.76
N SER A 102 3.97 -6.46 14.85
CA SER A 102 3.03 -7.38 15.46
C SER A 102 2.86 -8.71 14.70
N GLY A 103 3.42 -8.84 13.50
CA GLY A 103 3.51 -10.12 12.78
C GLY A 103 2.59 -10.28 11.57
N VAL A 104 1.85 -9.23 11.16
CA VAL A 104 1.06 -9.28 9.93
C VAL A 104 2.00 -9.27 8.73
N ALA A 105 1.79 -10.20 7.80
CA ALA A 105 2.61 -10.37 6.60
C ALA A 105 1.80 -10.88 5.40
N LEU A 106 2.31 -10.65 4.19
CA LEU A 106 1.94 -11.43 3.02
C LEU A 106 2.78 -12.71 2.99
N HIS A 107 2.19 -13.85 2.65
CA HIS A 107 2.93 -15.11 2.46
C HIS A 107 2.08 -16.14 1.70
N ALA A 108 2.72 -17.20 1.19
CA ALA A 108 2.00 -18.34 0.63
C ALA A 108 1.21 -19.09 1.72
N GLY A 109 0.04 -19.61 1.37
CA GLY A 109 -0.72 -20.50 2.24
C GLY A 109 -2.06 -20.91 1.65
N THR A 110 -2.86 -21.66 2.40
CA THR A 110 -4.18 -22.15 1.96
C THR A 110 -5.19 -21.02 1.80
N LEU A 111 -5.93 -21.01 0.69
CA LEU A 111 -7.00 -20.06 0.40
C LEU A 111 -8.35 -20.79 0.35
N PRO A 112 -9.12 -20.83 1.45
CA PRO A 112 -10.41 -21.52 1.48
C PRO A 112 -11.55 -20.74 0.82
N GLY A 113 -11.25 -19.62 0.13
CA GLY A 113 -12.25 -18.74 -0.50
C GLY A 113 -12.88 -17.70 0.44
N TYR A 114 -12.47 -17.64 1.72
CA TYR A 114 -12.94 -16.66 2.70
C TYR A 114 -11.81 -16.25 3.67
N PRO A 115 -11.97 -15.15 4.45
CA PRO A 115 -11.00 -14.75 5.46
C PRO A 115 -10.85 -15.82 6.56
N ALA A 116 -9.66 -16.38 6.71
CA ALA A 116 -9.41 -17.50 7.62
C ALA A 116 -8.03 -17.46 8.32
N SER A 117 -7.23 -16.41 8.12
CA SER A 117 -5.94 -16.27 8.79
C SER A 117 -6.09 -15.61 10.17
N HIS A 118 -4.98 -15.51 10.92
CA HIS A 118 -4.89 -14.72 12.16
C HIS A 118 -4.39 -13.27 11.93
N GLY A 119 -4.63 -12.73 10.73
CA GLY A 119 -4.30 -11.34 10.37
C GLY A 119 -3.40 -11.24 9.14
N CYS A 120 -2.59 -12.28 8.86
CA CYS A 120 -1.79 -12.35 7.65
C CYS A 120 -2.63 -12.39 6.36
N ILE A 121 -2.01 -12.06 5.24
CA ILE A 121 -2.62 -12.06 3.91
C ILE A 121 -2.03 -13.26 3.17
N ARG A 122 -2.81 -14.34 3.06
CA ARG A 122 -2.38 -15.57 2.38
C ARG A 122 -2.59 -15.45 0.88
N LEU A 123 -1.60 -15.89 0.12
CA LEU A 123 -1.57 -15.87 -1.35
C LEU A 123 -1.40 -17.29 -1.91
N PRO A 124 -1.87 -17.55 -3.15
CA PRO A 124 -1.47 -18.74 -3.89
C PRO A 124 0.06 -18.80 -3.99
N HIS A 125 0.61 -20.00 -3.90
CA HIS A 125 2.06 -20.18 -3.78
C HIS A 125 2.85 -19.54 -4.94
N ASP A 126 2.47 -19.84 -6.18
CA ASP A 126 3.18 -19.33 -7.37
C ASP A 126 3.10 -17.80 -7.47
N PHE A 127 1.96 -17.23 -7.08
CA PHE A 127 1.80 -15.79 -7.02
C PHE A 127 2.67 -15.19 -5.91
N ALA A 128 2.71 -15.80 -4.72
CA ALA A 128 3.54 -15.37 -3.62
C ALA A 128 5.03 -15.37 -4.00
N ARG A 129 5.50 -16.43 -4.70
CA ARG A 129 6.87 -16.54 -5.22
C ARG A 129 7.18 -15.39 -6.20
N LYS A 130 6.31 -15.15 -7.18
CA LYS A 130 6.47 -14.07 -8.18
C LYS A 130 6.47 -12.70 -7.51
N LEU A 131 5.46 -12.41 -6.69
CA LEU A 131 5.37 -11.17 -5.92
C LEU A 131 6.60 -10.97 -5.05
N PHE A 132 7.12 -12.02 -4.41
CA PHE A 132 8.32 -11.94 -3.59
C PHE A 132 9.57 -11.64 -4.40
N ARG A 133 9.72 -12.09 -5.64
CA ARG A 133 10.86 -11.69 -6.48
C ARG A 133 10.80 -10.22 -6.87
N GLU A 134 9.60 -9.75 -7.16
CA GLU A 134 9.34 -8.44 -7.74
C GLU A 134 9.22 -7.33 -6.69
N THR A 135 8.97 -7.72 -5.44
CA THR A 135 8.91 -6.79 -4.33
C THR A 135 10.27 -6.63 -3.63
N ARG A 136 10.43 -5.59 -2.81
CA ARG A 136 11.62 -5.30 -2.00
C ARG A 136 11.22 -4.60 -0.70
N THR A 137 12.07 -4.69 0.30
CA THR A 137 11.91 -3.95 1.56
C THR A 137 11.73 -2.46 1.28
N GLY A 138 10.86 -1.81 2.04
CA GLY A 138 10.53 -0.39 1.89
C GLY A 138 9.38 -0.10 0.93
N MET A 139 8.99 -1.03 0.04
CA MET A 139 7.87 -0.78 -0.87
C MET A 139 6.53 -0.73 -0.16
N THR A 140 5.65 0.11 -0.70
CA THR A 140 4.34 0.43 -0.12
C THR A 140 3.32 -0.67 -0.42
N VAL A 141 2.61 -1.08 0.62
CA VAL A 141 1.44 -1.96 0.54
C VAL A 141 0.27 -1.23 1.18
N MET A 142 -0.84 -1.10 0.45
CA MET A 142 -2.06 -0.49 0.94
C MET A 142 -3.12 -1.57 1.18
N VAL A 143 -3.69 -1.61 2.39
CA VAL A 143 -4.78 -2.53 2.74
C VAL A 143 -6.06 -1.73 2.90
N VAL A 144 -7.04 -2.01 2.04
CA VAL A 144 -8.30 -1.28 1.89
C VAL A 144 -9.51 -2.19 2.10
N GLY A 145 -10.72 -1.62 2.13
CA GLY A 145 -11.98 -2.38 2.14
C GLY A 145 -12.85 -2.11 3.38
N GLY A 146 -14.13 -2.47 3.26
CA GLY A 146 -15.17 -2.17 4.26
C GLY A 146 -15.55 -0.68 4.33
N ARG A 147 -16.59 -0.33 5.11
CA ARG A 147 -16.91 1.07 5.41
C ARG A 147 -15.96 1.59 6.49
N SER A 148 -15.15 2.60 6.16
CA SER A 148 -14.35 3.31 7.16
C SER A 148 -15.21 4.29 7.93
N ALA A 149 -15.58 3.94 9.16
CA ALA A 149 -16.15 4.87 10.14
C ALA A 149 -15.03 5.44 11.05
N VAL A 150 -13.92 5.88 10.45
CA VAL A 150 -12.77 6.36 11.24
C VAL A 150 -13.01 7.82 11.61
N ARG A 151 -13.20 8.08 12.91
CA ARG A 151 -13.30 9.45 13.43
C ARG A 151 -11.94 10.13 13.29
N ALA A 152 -11.94 11.35 12.77
CA ALA A 152 -10.73 12.17 12.74
C ALA A 152 -10.19 12.39 14.15
N ARG A 153 -8.92 12.05 14.34
CA ARG A 153 -8.11 12.29 15.53
C ARG A 153 -6.82 12.96 15.06
N PRO A 154 -6.82 14.30 14.85
CA PRO A 154 -5.67 15.02 14.33
C PRO A 154 -4.41 14.69 15.12
N MET A 155 -3.36 14.28 14.42
CA MET A 155 -2.08 13.99 15.04
C MET A 155 -1.32 15.31 15.25
N PRO A 156 -1.04 15.69 16.52
CA PRO A 156 -0.41 16.96 16.83
C PRO A 156 1.06 16.99 16.36
N GLY A 157 1.59 18.20 16.21
CA GLY A 157 3.01 18.44 15.96
C GLY A 157 3.28 19.23 14.68
N PRO A 158 4.37 20.02 14.65
CA PRO A 158 4.69 20.89 13.53
C PRO A 158 5.06 20.09 12.27
N ALA A 159 5.13 20.81 11.16
CA ALA A 159 5.75 20.29 9.95
C ALA A 159 7.26 20.09 10.17
N TRP A 160 7.82 19.04 9.56
CA TRP A 160 9.25 18.76 9.56
C TRP A 160 9.70 18.08 8.27
N TRP A 161 10.95 18.30 7.90
CA TRP A 161 11.55 17.79 6.67
C TRP A 161 13.01 17.35 6.93
N ARG A 162 13.34 16.11 6.56
CA ARG A 162 14.65 15.46 6.77
C ARG A 162 14.99 14.52 5.59
N PRO A 163 15.28 15.07 4.40
CA PRO A 163 15.53 14.28 3.19
C PRO A 163 16.82 13.47 3.28
N GLY A 164 17.73 13.79 4.21
CA GLY A 164 18.94 13.01 4.45
C GLY A 164 18.70 11.62 5.06
N LEU A 165 17.51 11.35 5.62
CA LEU A 165 17.18 10.02 6.19
C LEU A 165 17.07 8.92 5.12
N ALA A 166 16.75 9.30 3.89
CA ALA A 166 16.81 8.42 2.73
C ALA A 166 17.10 9.26 1.48
N THR A 167 18.22 8.99 0.82
CA THR A 167 18.71 9.83 -0.28
C THR A 167 18.25 9.37 -1.66
N ARG A 168 17.85 8.09 -1.80
CA ARG A 168 17.45 7.48 -3.08
C ARG A 168 16.20 6.62 -2.90
N GLY A 169 15.59 6.25 -4.02
CA GLY A 169 14.44 5.36 -4.08
C GLY A 169 13.12 6.09 -4.37
N PRO A 170 12.03 5.32 -4.55
CA PRO A 170 10.72 5.82 -4.90
C PRO A 170 10.15 6.68 -3.78
N VAL A 171 9.36 7.67 -4.18
CA VAL A 171 8.71 8.61 -3.28
C VAL A 171 7.24 8.25 -3.16
N THR A 172 6.77 8.13 -1.92
CA THR A 172 5.36 7.90 -1.62
C THR A 172 4.87 8.97 -0.65
N ILE A 173 3.84 9.70 -1.04
CA ILE A 173 3.13 10.65 -0.20
C ILE A 173 1.91 9.92 0.37
N VAL A 174 1.74 9.96 1.69
CA VAL A 174 0.55 9.40 2.36
C VAL A 174 -0.19 10.53 3.04
N VAL A 175 -1.48 10.67 2.73
CA VAL A 175 -2.39 11.61 3.41
C VAL A 175 -3.40 10.79 4.21
N SER A 176 -3.37 10.94 5.52
CA SER A 176 -4.32 10.29 6.43
C SER A 176 -5.48 11.23 6.76
N GLY A 177 -6.69 10.76 6.46
CA GLY A 177 -7.95 11.38 6.83
C GLY A 177 -8.15 11.44 8.34
N ALA A 178 -7.94 10.30 9.02
CA ALA A 178 -8.05 10.20 10.46
C ALA A 178 -7.08 11.14 11.17
N ASP A 179 -5.81 11.12 10.79
CA ASP A 179 -4.79 11.88 11.50
C ASP A 179 -4.70 13.35 11.03
N ARG A 180 -5.43 13.70 9.96
CA ARG A 180 -5.32 14.98 9.24
C ARG A 180 -3.85 15.36 9.02
N ARG A 181 -3.08 14.39 8.51
CA ARG A 181 -1.63 14.50 8.42
C ARG A 181 -1.11 13.93 7.11
N MET A 182 -0.14 14.61 6.54
CA MET A 182 0.65 14.16 5.41
C MET A 182 2.00 13.65 5.90
N ILE A 183 2.47 12.56 5.32
CA ILE A 183 3.84 12.09 5.46
C ILE A 183 4.44 11.82 4.09
N VAL A 184 5.76 11.91 4.03
CA VAL A 184 6.54 11.65 2.82
C VAL A 184 7.51 10.54 3.12
N LEU A 185 7.40 9.45 2.38
CA LEU A 185 8.28 8.30 2.43
C LEU A 185 9.23 8.33 1.23
N ARG A 186 10.49 7.98 1.44
CA ARG A 186 11.41 7.62 0.37
C ARG A 186 12.01 6.25 0.69
N ASP A 187 11.81 5.31 -0.24
CA ASP A 187 12.21 3.91 -0.04
C ASP A 187 11.65 3.31 1.27
N GLY A 188 10.44 3.71 1.65
CA GLY A 188 9.77 3.29 2.88
C GLY A 188 10.22 4.01 4.16
N VAL A 189 11.22 4.88 4.11
CA VAL A 189 11.68 5.69 5.24
C VAL A 189 10.95 7.02 5.25
N GLN A 190 10.38 7.40 6.39
CA GLN A 190 9.73 8.71 6.54
C GLN A 190 10.75 9.83 6.59
N ILE A 191 10.73 10.70 5.57
CA ILE A 191 11.63 11.85 5.41
C ILE A 191 10.93 13.18 5.64
N GLY A 192 9.61 13.19 5.82
CA GLY A 192 8.85 14.41 6.07
C GLY A 192 7.49 14.14 6.67
N SER A 193 6.95 15.15 7.35
CA SER A 193 5.57 15.16 7.82
C SER A 193 5.06 16.56 7.99
N ALA A 194 3.78 16.79 7.69
CA ALA A 194 3.10 18.05 7.95
C ALA A 194 1.63 17.82 8.28
N PRO A 195 0.98 18.72 9.05
CA PRO A 195 -0.47 18.77 9.13
C PRO A 195 -1.09 18.87 7.72
N ALA A 196 -2.19 18.15 7.49
CA ALA A 196 -2.95 18.20 6.25
C ALA A 196 -4.31 18.87 6.50
N ALA A 197 -4.56 19.97 5.78
CA ALA A 197 -5.84 20.67 5.81
C ALA A 197 -6.65 20.35 4.55
N PHE A 198 -7.85 19.82 4.75
CA PHE A 198 -8.87 19.60 3.74
C PHE A 198 -10.24 19.74 4.39
N ASP A 199 -11.23 20.13 3.61
CA ASP A 199 -12.61 20.20 4.08
C ASP A 199 -13.26 18.81 4.02
N GLY A 200 -14.18 18.54 4.95
CA GLY A 200 -14.91 17.28 4.99
C GLY A 200 -14.13 16.08 5.55
N VAL A 201 -14.53 14.88 5.12
CA VAL A 201 -13.99 13.59 5.61
C VAL A 201 -13.50 12.78 4.40
N VAL A 202 -12.34 12.15 4.52
CA VAL A 202 -11.91 11.14 3.55
C VAL A 202 -12.74 9.89 3.80
N GLU A 203 -13.67 9.56 2.91
CA GLU A 203 -14.56 8.40 3.08
C GLU A 203 -13.98 7.10 2.50
N ARG A 204 -13.09 7.22 1.51
CA ARG A 204 -12.55 6.08 0.76
C ARG A 204 -11.06 6.28 0.43
N PRO A 205 -10.29 5.19 0.36
CA PRO A 205 -8.93 5.21 -0.15
C PRO A 205 -8.89 5.69 -1.60
N GLN A 206 -7.84 6.43 -1.94
CA GLN A 206 -7.55 6.91 -3.30
C GLN A 206 -6.05 6.78 -3.53
N ALA A 207 -5.64 6.48 -4.77
CA ALA A 207 -4.23 6.42 -5.15
C ALA A 207 -3.98 7.15 -6.46
N TYR A 208 -2.79 7.71 -6.58
CA TYR A 208 -2.34 8.51 -7.72
C TYR A 208 -0.89 8.21 -8.04
N VAL A 209 -0.53 8.28 -9.31
CA VAL A 209 0.85 8.29 -9.79
C VAL A 209 1.12 9.61 -10.50
N LEU A 210 2.27 10.23 -10.26
CA LEU A 210 2.70 11.40 -11.02
C LEU A 210 3.31 10.93 -12.35
N ARG A 211 2.71 11.34 -13.47
CA ARG A 211 3.24 11.09 -14.82
C ARG A 211 3.90 12.34 -15.38
N ALA A 212 4.91 12.17 -16.23
CA ALA A 212 5.66 13.27 -16.82
C ALA A 212 4.81 14.12 -17.79
N ASP A 213 3.85 13.49 -18.46
CA ASP A 213 3.01 14.06 -19.51
C ASP A 213 1.69 14.62 -18.98
N THR A 214 1.02 13.90 -18.07
CA THR A 214 -0.33 14.25 -17.60
C THR A 214 -0.37 14.75 -16.16
N GLY A 215 0.76 14.79 -15.46
CA GLY A 215 0.78 15.11 -14.04
C GLY A 215 0.12 14.02 -13.19
N TRP A 216 -0.48 14.41 -12.06
CA TRP A 216 -1.10 13.47 -11.13
C TRP A 216 -2.27 12.74 -11.77
N THR A 217 -2.10 11.43 -11.95
CA THR A 217 -3.08 10.55 -12.59
C THR A 217 -3.63 9.58 -11.57
N ARG A 218 -4.96 9.52 -11.46
CA ARG A 218 -5.67 8.63 -10.54
C ARG A 218 -5.52 7.17 -10.97
N ILE A 219 -5.25 6.30 -10.01
CA ILE A 219 -5.22 4.84 -10.16
C ILE A 219 -6.59 4.30 -9.71
N THR A 220 -7.21 3.45 -10.52
CA THR A 220 -8.44 2.74 -10.14
C THR A 220 -8.10 1.62 -9.17
N LEU A 221 -8.62 1.68 -7.94
CA LEU A 221 -8.38 0.66 -6.92
C LEU A 221 -9.31 -0.56 -7.10
N PRO A 222 -8.93 -1.76 -6.62
CA PRO A 222 -9.82 -2.91 -6.62
C PRO A 222 -11.11 -2.62 -5.85
N GLY A 223 -12.25 -3.02 -6.41
CA GLY A 223 -13.58 -2.77 -5.83
C GLY A 223 -14.08 -1.33 -5.98
N GLU A 224 -13.30 -0.45 -6.61
CA GLU A 224 -13.70 0.92 -6.87
C GLU A 224 -14.50 1.04 -8.18
N ARG A 225 -15.59 1.82 -8.16
CA ARG A 225 -16.33 2.16 -9.39
C ARG A 225 -15.55 3.22 -10.15
N VAL A 226 -15.33 3.02 -11.46
CA VAL A 226 -14.71 4.02 -12.34
C VAL A 226 -15.56 5.30 -12.31
N MET A 227 -15.08 6.30 -11.58
CA MET A 227 -15.59 7.67 -11.67
C MET A 227 -14.86 8.34 -12.85
N PRO A 228 -15.52 9.22 -13.62
CA PRO A 228 -14.84 10.03 -14.63
C PRO A 228 -13.64 10.75 -14.03
N ARG A 229 -12.54 10.87 -14.78
CA ARG A 229 -11.36 11.64 -14.38
C ARG A 229 -11.79 13.04 -13.96
N ILE A 230 -11.73 13.34 -12.67
CA ILE A 230 -11.78 14.72 -12.18
C ILE A 230 -10.34 15.20 -12.10
N PRO A 231 -9.93 16.22 -12.87
CA PRO A 231 -8.60 16.80 -12.72
C PRO A 231 -8.42 17.29 -11.29
N PHE A 232 -7.39 16.79 -10.62
CA PHE A 232 -6.90 17.42 -9.39
C PHE A 232 -5.87 18.47 -9.81
N ALA A 233 -6.19 19.74 -9.60
CA ALA A 233 -5.21 20.82 -9.68
C ALA A 233 -4.60 21.02 -8.29
N VAL A 234 -3.29 20.81 -8.16
CA VAL A 234 -2.54 21.44 -7.07
C VAL A 234 -2.57 22.94 -7.39
N ALA A 235 -3.27 23.74 -6.58
CA ALA A 235 -3.25 25.19 -6.77
C ALA A 235 -1.81 25.69 -6.58
N ASP A 236 -1.29 26.42 -7.57
CA ASP A 236 -0.03 27.14 -7.45
C ASP A 236 -0.16 28.16 -6.31
N GLY A 237 0.54 27.86 -5.23
CA GLY A 237 0.53 28.68 -4.02
C GLY A 237 1.38 29.92 -4.17
N GLY A 238 0.77 31.10 -4.09
CA GLY A 238 1.47 32.38 -4.11
C GLY A 238 2.52 32.57 -2.99
N ASP A 239 3.27 33.67 -3.11
CA ASP A 239 4.59 34.01 -2.52
C ASP A 239 4.87 33.74 -1.03
N SER A 240 3.86 33.48 -0.18
CA SER A 240 4.09 33.19 1.26
C SER A 240 4.45 31.72 1.55
N GLN A 241 4.13 30.80 0.62
CA GLN A 241 4.38 29.35 0.75
C GLN A 241 5.84 28.95 0.51
N ALA A 242 6.62 29.82 -0.13
CA ALA A 242 8.05 29.67 -0.34
C ALA A 242 8.86 29.63 0.96
N SER A 243 8.26 29.85 2.14
CA SER A 243 8.93 29.91 3.45
C SER A 243 8.87 28.61 4.28
N ASP A 244 7.98 27.65 3.99
CA ASP A 244 7.90 26.35 4.70
C ASP A 244 8.95 25.34 4.17
N PRO A 245 9.92 24.89 4.99
CA PRO A 245 10.90 23.87 4.61
C PRO A 245 10.28 22.57 4.11
N PHE A 246 9.09 22.19 4.58
CA PHE A 246 8.40 20.98 4.12
C PHE A 246 7.90 21.14 2.69
N GLN A 247 7.22 22.25 2.36
CA GLN A 247 6.67 22.48 1.02
C GLN A 247 7.77 22.65 -0.02
N ARG A 248 8.81 23.45 0.28
CA ARG A 248 9.99 23.56 -0.60
C ARG A 248 10.66 22.20 -0.81
N GLY A 249 10.83 21.45 0.27
CA GLY A 249 11.42 20.12 0.24
C GLY A 249 10.61 19.15 -0.62
N LEU A 250 9.30 19.14 -0.45
CA LEU A 250 8.40 18.31 -1.24
C LEU A 250 8.47 18.66 -2.72
N ALA A 251 8.39 19.95 -3.08
CA ALA A 251 8.42 20.40 -4.47
C ALA A 251 9.70 19.98 -5.22
N THR A 252 10.84 19.94 -4.52
CA THR A 252 12.12 19.49 -5.12
C THR A 252 12.25 17.97 -5.26
N LEU A 253 11.43 17.21 -4.54
CA LEU A 253 11.51 15.76 -4.50
C LEU A 253 10.49 15.07 -5.43
N VAL A 254 9.30 15.64 -5.56
CA VAL A 254 8.22 15.02 -6.30
C VAL A 254 8.51 15.12 -7.80
N GLY A 255 8.71 13.97 -8.44
CA GLY A 255 8.89 13.83 -9.87
C GLY A 255 8.13 12.62 -10.44
N PRO A 256 8.18 12.42 -11.78
CA PRO A 256 7.51 11.29 -12.41
C PRO A 256 7.81 9.95 -11.72
N GLY A 257 6.77 9.14 -11.52
CA GLY A 257 6.84 7.88 -10.76
C GLY A 257 6.55 8.03 -9.26
N ALA A 258 6.47 9.25 -8.71
CA ALA A 258 6.00 9.47 -7.35
C ALA A 258 4.55 8.96 -7.18
N THR A 259 4.27 8.33 -6.04
CA THR A 259 2.94 7.82 -5.71
C THR A 259 2.34 8.66 -4.59
N MET A 260 1.04 8.97 -4.68
CA MET A 260 0.29 9.58 -3.59
C MET A 260 -0.89 8.69 -3.23
N VAL A 261 -1.05 8.38 -1.95
CA VAL A 261 -2.20 7.64 -1.42
C VAL A 261 -2.92 8.49 -0.37
N VAL A 262 -4.24 8.56 -0.48
CA VAL A 262 -5.11 9.27 0.45
C VAL A 262 -6.01 8.23 1.10
N VAL A 263 -5.93 8.07 2.42
CA VAL A 263 -6.63 6.99 3.13
C VAL A 263 -7.44 7.52 4.31
N PRO A 264 -8.64 6.97 4.59
CA PRO A 264 -9.38 7.30 5.80
C PRO A 264 -8.66 6.88 7.09
N GLU A 265 -7.82 5.84 7.03
CA GLU A 265 -7.18 5.22 8.19
C GLU A 265 -6.09 6.08 8.84
N SER A 266 -5.82 5.82 10.12
CA SER A 266 -4.72 6.43 10.88
C SER A 266 -3.37 5.83 10.46
N LEU A 267 -2.32 6.65 10.40
CA LEU A 267 -0.94 6.25 10.11
C LEU A 267 -0.36 5.31 11.18
N ALA A 268 -0.88 5.36 12.42
CA ALA A 268 -0.46 4.47 13.51
C ALA A 268 -0.69 2.98 13.19
N SER A 269 -1.57 2.68 12.24
CA SER A 269 -1.87 1.32 11.82
C SER A 269 -0.81 0.70 10.92
N GLY A 270 0.06 1.47 10.24
CA GLY A 270 0.93 0.91 9.19
C GLY A 270 2.25 1.61 8.88
N VAL A 271 2.53 2.83 9.36
CA VAL A 271 3.78 3.52 9.03
C VAL A 271 4.84 3.34 10.12
N GLY A 272 5.77 2.41 9.87
CA GLY A 272 7.20 2.62 10.13
C GLY A 272 7.70 2.93 11.55
N ALA A 273 7.33 2.13 12.56
CA ALA A 273 8.23 1.97 13.70
C ALA A 273 9.53 1.29 13.19
N LEU A 274 10.70 1.90 13.34
CA LEU A 274 12.02 1.45 12.84
C LEU A 274 12.81 0.68 13.94
N PRO A 275 13.88 -0.12 13.67
CA PRO A 275 14.91 0.01 12.62
C PRO A 275 15.15 -1.31 11.78
N PRO A 276 16.20 -1.42 10.92
CA PRO A 276 16.17 -2.26 9.73
C PRO A 276 16.45 -3.74 10.02
N PRO A 277 16.04 -4.67 9.15
CA PRO A 277 16.47 -6.05 9.22
C PRO A 277 17.63 -6.36 8.27
N ARG A 278 18.58 -7.15 8.78
CA ARG A 278 19.51 -7.93 7.97
C ARG A 278 18.74 -8.84 7.00
N GLN A 279 19.16 -8.82 5.75
CA GLN A 279 18.75 -9.75 4.70
C GLN A 279 19.31 -11.15 5.00
N LEU A 280 18.46 -12.17 4.92
CA LEU A 280 18.88 -13.56 4.79
C LEU A 280 17.97 -14.25 3.77
N PHE A 281 18.58 -14.74 2.70
CA PHE A 281 18.00 -15.66 1.71
C PHE A 281 18.43 -17.09 2.07
N GLY A 282 17.58 -18.07 1.80
CA GLY A 282 17.90 -19.50 1.95
C GLY A 282 16.64 -20.37 1.93
N ASP A 283 16.77 -21.56 1.34
CA ASP A 283 15.89 -22.73 1.49
C ASP A 283 14.65 -22.81 0.58
N GLU A 284 14.81 -22.61 -0.74
CA GLU A 284 13.75 -22.92 -1.72
C GLU A 284 13.35 -24.41 -1.73
N GLU A 285 14.29 -25.32 -1.46
CA GLU A 285 14.05 -26.79 -1.44
C GLU A 285 13.15 -27.24 -0.28
N MET A 286 13.30 -26.61 0.90
CA MET A 286 12.42 -26.86 2.05
C MET A 286 10.99 -26.36 1.83
N ILE A 287 10.83 -25.29 1.03
CA ILE A 287 9.51 -24.77 0.64
C ILE A 287 8.80 -25.79 -0.22
N ASP A 288 9.48 -26.32 -1.24
CA ASP A 288 8.89 -27.27 -2.19
C ASP A 288 8.50 -28.60 -1.51
N GLN A 289 9.30 -29.07 -0.54
CA GLN A 289 8.97 -30.25 0.24
C GLN A 289 7.71 -30.05 1.11
N TRP A 290 7.59 -28.91 1.80
CA TRP A 290 6.39 -28.63 2.58
C TRP A 290 5.12 -28.50 1.71
N LEU A 291 5.23 -27.94 0.51
CA LEU A 291 4.09 -27.87 -0.42
C LEU A 291 3.58 -29.24 -0.83
N ALA A 292 4.49 -30.20 -1.02
CA ALA A 292 4.11 -31.57 -1.33
C ALA A 292 3.36 -32.21 -0.16
N ASP A 293 3.84 -32.00 1.07
CA ASP A 293 3.22 -32.56 2.28
C ASP A 293 1.79 -32.03 2.51
N GLU A 294 1.52 -30.76 2.17
CA GLU A 294 0.19 -30.14 2.31
C GLU A 294 -0.72 -30.30 1.09
N GLY A 295 -0.26 -30.99 0.03
CA GLY A 295 -1.01 -31.13 -1.22
C GLY A 295 -1.21 -29.80 -1.97
N LEU A 296 -0.30 -28.84 -1.78
CA LEU A 296 -0.34 -27.50 -2.35
C LEU A 296 0.59 -27.33 -3.58
N SER A 297 1.33 -28.37 -3.98
CA SER A 297 2.10 -28.39 -5.23
C SER A 297 1.16 -28.40 -6.44
N GLY A 298 1.17 -27.35 -7.25
CA GLY A 298 0.22 -27.14 -8.33
C GLY A 298 0.12 -28.30 -9.33
N GLY A 299 -1.11 -28.73 -9.60
CA GLY A 299 -1.48 -29.42 -10.83
C GLY A 299 -1.16 -28.52 -12.04
N ARG A 300 -0.63 -29.15 -13.08
CA ARG A 300 -0.19 -28.54 -14.35
C ARG A 300 -1.32 -27.85 -15.09
#